data_AF-A0A1I2JR62-F1
#
_entry.id   AF-A0A1I2JR62-F1
#
_cell.length_a   1.000
_cell.length_b   1.000
_cell.length_c   1.000
_cell.angle_alpha   90.00
_cell.angle_beta   90.00
_cell.angle_gamma   90.00
#
_symmetry.space_group_name_H-M   'P 1'
#
loop_
_entity.id
_entity.type
_entity.pdbx_description
1 polymer ?
#
loop_
_entity_poly.entity_id
_entity_poly.type
_entity_poly.pdbx_seq_one_letter_code
_entity_poly.pdbx_strand_id
1 'polypeptide(L)'
;MLMVTENNHLAAALEPMAIRTNYSYKAICKANPKEFENAKLVSDHVVLTESALGNQEVAIVFKPRAEWPKMFKFLRLYRDVSSVSKAIVNDASRP
;
A
#
# COMPACT_ATOMS: atom_id res chain seq x y z
N MET A 1 5.06 6.25 -2.76
CA MET A 1 4.78 4.80 -2.59
C MET A 1 4.24 4.59 -1.19
N LEU A 2 3.24 3.74 -1.02
CA LEU A 2 2.64 3.41 0.28
C LEU A 2 2.93 1.94 0.59
N MET A 3 3.51 1.67 1.76
CA MET A 3 3.67 0.32 2.29
C MET A 3 2.76 0.14 3.50
N VAL A 4 2.01 -0.95 3.53
CA VAL A 4 1.13 -1.32 4.64
C VAL A 4 1.63 -2.61 5.28
N THR A 5 1.53 -2.70 6.60
CA THR A 5 1.91 -3.92 7.33
C THR A 5 0.90 -5.04 7.11
N GLU A 6 1.35 -6.30 7.17
CA GLU A 6 0.55 -7.50 6.84
C GLU A 6 -0.76 -7.63 7.64
N ASN A 7 -0.83 -7.04 8.84
CA ASN A 7 -1.98 -7.10 9.74
C ASN A 7 -3.03 -5.99 9.49
N ASN A 8 -2.81 -5.09 8.53
CA ASN A 8 -3.66 -3.92 8.38
C ASN A 8 -4.74 -4.09 7.31
N HIS A 9 -5.92 -4.57 7.72
CA HIS A 9 -7.16 -4.53 6.93
C HIS A 9 -7.66 -3.10 6.67
N LEU A 10 -7.13 -2.09 7.38
CA LEU A 10 -7.44 -0.67 7.23
C LEU A 10 -6.67 0.01 6.09
N ALA A 11 -5.87 -0.70 5.30
CA ALA A 11 -5.28 -0.13 4.09
C ALA A 11 -6.35 0.46 3.14
N ALA A 12 -7.58 -0.08 3.18
CA ALA A 12 -8.74 0.47 2.49
C ALA A 12 -9.27 1.79 3.10
N ALA A 13 -9.03 2.03 4.40
CA ALA A 13 -9.42 3.25 5.10
C ALA A 13 -8.43 4.41 4.92
N LEU A 14 -7.21 4.14 4.45
CA LEU A 14 -6.24 5.16 4.01
C LEU A 14 -6.55 5.71 2.61
N GLU A 15 -7.42 5.04 1.85
CA GLU A 15 -7.83 5.49 0.52
C GLU A 15 -8.51 6.88 0.52
N PRO A 16 -9.47 7.23 1.40
CA PRO A 16 -10.10 8.55 1.42
C PRO A 16 -9.14 9.73 1.69
N MET A 17 -8.00 9.52 2.36
CA MET A 17 -7.02 10.60 2.59
C MET A 17 -6.14 10.90 1.37
N ALA A 18 -6.08 9.98 0.40
CA ALA A 18 -5.21 10.10 -0.76
C ALA A 18 -5.93 10.58 -2.05
N ILE A 19 -7.21 10.97 -1.98
CA ILE A 19 -8.04 11.26 -3.16
C ILE A 19 -8.13 12.75 -3.54
N ARG A 20 -7.30 13.64 -2.99
CA ARG A 20 -7.38 15.09 -3.31
C ARG A 20 -6.44 15.56 -4.43
N THR A 21 -5.65 14.69 -5.05
CA THR A 21 -4.74 15.06 -6.14
C THR A 21 -4.93 14.17 -7.37
N ASN A 22 -5.46 14.78 -8.44
CA ASN A 22 -6.00 14.16 -9.66
C ASN A 22 -4.95 13.47 -10.58
N TYR A 23 -3.77 13.10 -10.07
CA TYR A 23 -2.77 12.34 -10.82
C TYR A 23 -1.74 11.71 -9.87
N SER A 24 -2.07 10.57 -9.26
CA SER A 24 -1.17 9.93 -8.28
C SER A 24 -1.01 8.44 -8.63
N TYR A 25 0.03 8.09 -9.39
CA TYR A 25 0.49 6.71 -9.50
C TYR A 25 1.10 6.28 -8.16
N LYS A 26 0.24 5.91 -7.20
CA LYS A 26 0.64 5.36 -5.91
C LYS A 26 0.65 3.83 -6.00
N ALA A 27 1.82 3.23 -5.93
CA ALA A 27 1.93 1.80 -5.65
C ALA A 27 1.66 1.58 -4.16
N ILE A 28 0.71 0.69 -3.85
CA ILE A 28 0.42 0.23 -2.50
C ILE A 28 0.97 -1.19 -2.40
N CYS A 29 1.88 -1.42 -1.46
CA CYS A 29 2.55 -2.70 -1.25
C CYS A 29 2.30 -3.23 0.16
N LYS A 30 2.24 -4.56 0.27
CA LYS A 30 2.30 -5.27 1.56
C LYS A 30 3.76 -5.43 1.97
N ALA A 31 4.03 -5.16 3.25
CA ALA A 31 5.33 -5.31 3.85
C ALA A 31 5.23 -6.16 5.12
N ASN A 32 6.15 -7.11 5.26
CA ASN A 32 6.36 -7.87 6.48
C ASN A 32 7.06 -6.99 7.53
N PRO A 33 7.05 -7.37 8.83
CA PRO A 33 7.69 -6.57 9.88
C PRO A 33 9.15 -6.25 9.57
N LYS A 34 9.90 -7.22 9.02
CA LYS A 34 11.30 -7.01 8.62
C LYS A 34 11.43 -6.01 7.47
N GLU A 35 10.55 -6.06 6.48
CA GLU A 35 10.57 -5.12 5.35
C GLU A 35 10.18 -3.71 5.79
N PHE A 36 9.23 -3.62 6.73
CA PHE A 36 8.79 -2.37 7.32
C PHE A 36 9.91 -1.66 8.10
N GLU A 37 10.64 -2.39 8.94
CA GLU A 37 11.82 -1.86 9.63
C GLU A 37 12.91 -1.41 8.66
N ASN A 38 13.19 -2.20 7.61
CA ASN A 38 14.14 -1.78 6.57
C ASN A 38 13.65 -0.54 5.80
N ALA A 39 12.35 -0.40 5.59
CA ALA A 39 11.77 0.75 4.91
C ALA A 39 11.96 2.04 5.71
N LYS A 40 11.93 2.00 7.05
CA LYS A 40 12.22 3.15 7.93
C LYS A 40 13.66 3.67 7.75
N LEU A 41 14.60 2.86 7.28
CA LEU A 41 15.97 3.31 7.00
C LEU A 41 16.07 4.18 5.74
N VAL A 42 15.02 4.20 4.90
CA VAL A 42 15.00 4.97 3.66
C VAL A 42 14.49 6.38 3.91
N SER A 43 15.25 7.39 3.50
CA SER A 43 14.90 8.80 3.68
C SER A 43 13.61 9.21 2.97
N ASP A 44 13.04 10.35 3.40
CA ASP A 44 11.81 10.93 2.87
C ASP A 44 10.58 10.04 3.03
N HIS A 45 10.41 9.53 4.25
CA HIS A 45 9.27 8.74 4.66
C HIS A 45 8.45 9.41 5.77
N VAL A 46 7.20 9.01 5.86
CA VAL A 46 6.27 9.35 6.94
C VAL A 46 5.68 8.05 7.46
N VAL A 47 5.85 7.78 8.75
CA VAL A 47 5.20 6.65 9.41
C VAL A 47 3.79 7.06 9.81
N LEU A 48 2.82 6.25 9.43
CA LEU A 48 1.43 6.41 9.81
C LEU A 48 1.15 5.49 11.00
N THR A 49 0.62 6.08 12.06
CA THR A 49 0.15 5.38 13.26
C THR A 49 -1.37 5.40 13.30
N GLU A 50 -1.95 4.34 13.86
CA GLU A 50 -3.41 4.22 14.00
C GLU A 50 -3.79 4.30 15.48
N SER A 51 -4.50 5.36 15.86
CA SER A 51 -4.90 5.56 17.26
C SER A 51 -5.88 4.51 17.74
N ALA A 52 -6.73 3.96 16.86
CA ALA A 52 -7.63 2.85 17.19
C ALA A 52 -6.88 1.55 17.57
N LEU A 53 -5.62 1.41 17.15
CA LEU A 53 -4.73 0.29 17.47
C LEU A 53 -3.72 0.66 18.56
N GLY A 54 -3.98 1.70 19.36
CA GLY A 54 -3.06 2.12 20.42
C GLY A 54 -1.81 2.82 19.88
N ASN A 55 -1.95 3.58 18.79
CA ASN A 55 -0.87 4.29 18.10
C ASN A 55 0.20 3.36 17.50
N GLN A 56 -0.18 2.13 17.16
CA GLN A 56 0.69 1.21 16.43
C GLN A 56 1.02 1.73 15.04
N GLU A 57 2.23 1.46 14.58
CA GLU A 57 2.71 1.81 13.24
C GLU A 57 2.07 0.87 12.21
N VAL A 58 1.20 1.41 11.36
CA VAL A 58 0.37 0.61 10.45
C VAL A 58 0.78 0.73 8.99
N ALA A 59 1.45 1.82 8.64
CA ALA A 59 1.88 2.07 7.26
C ALA A 59 3.04 3.06 7.21
N ILE A 60 3.74 3.07 6.09
CA ILE A 60 4.82 4.01 5.80
C ILE A 60 4.65 4.56 4.39
N VAL A 61 4.66 5.88 4.27
CA VAL A 61 4.49 6.62 3.02
C VAL A 61 5.81 7.24 2.63
N PHE A 62 6.18 7.11 1.36
CA PHE A 62 7.37 7.74 0.81
C PHE A 62 6.99 8.82 -0.19
N LYS A 63 7.72 9.93 -0.15
CA LYS A 63 7.63 10.97 -1.19
C LYS A 63 7.89 10.39 -2.59
N PRO A 64 7.25 10.94 -3.64
CA PRO A 64 7.59 10.62 -5.02
C PRO A 64 9.08 10.81 -5.26
N ARG A 65 9.71 9.86 -5.95
CA ARG A 65 11.14 9.89 -6.29
C ARG A 65 11.35 9.27 -7.66
N ALA A 66 12.40 9.71 -8.34
CA ALA A 66 12.77 9.21 -9.66
C ALA A 66 13.33 7.78 -9.60
N GLU A 67 14.12 7.47 -8.57
CA GLU A 67 14.72 6.15 -8.38
C GLU A 67 14.30 5.53 -7.05
N TRP A 68 13.84 4.28 -7.10
CA TRP A 68 13.45 3.51 -5.93
C TRP A 68 14.54 2.47 -5.59
N PRO A 69 14.84 2.27 -4.29
CA PRO A 69 15.76 1.21 -3.88
C PRO A 69 15.27 -0.15 -4.36
N LYS A 70 16.20 -1.05 -4.72
CA LYS A 70 15.89 -2.34 -5.35
C LYS A 70 14.88 -3.17 -4.55
N MET A 71 14.91 -3.12 -3.21
CA MET A 71 13.96 -3.83 -2.35
C MET A 71 12.50 -3.51 -2.69
N PHE A 72 12.18 -2.27 -3.08
CA PHE A 72 10.81 -1.83 -3.36
C PHE A 72 10.23 -2.48 -4.62
N LYS A 73 11.09 -2.92 -5.55
CA LYS A 73 10.66 -3.60 -6.78
C LYS A 73 10.19 -5.03 -6.55
N PHE A 74 10.54 -5.63 -5.40
CA PHE A 74 10.18 -7.00 -5.04
C PHE A 74 9.00 -7.08 -4.06
N LEU A 75 8.51 -5.94 -3.59
CA LEU A 75 7.37 -5.89 -2.67
C LEU A 75 6.08 -6.30 -3.40
N ARG A 76 5.24 -7.11 -2.72
CA ARG A 76 3.96 -7.52 -3.28
C ARG A 76 2.97 -6.35 -3.27
N LEU A 77 2.27 -6.14 -4.37
CA LEU A 77 1.18 -5.17 -4.45
C LEU A 77 0.03 -5.59 -3.52
N TYR A 78 -0.54 -4.62 -2.81
CA TYR A 78 -1.64 -4.87 -1.87
C TYR A 78 -2.91 -5.32 -2.59
N ARG A 79 -3.18 -4.72 -3.75
CA ARG A 79 -4.28 -5.08 -4.64
C ARG A 79 -3.70 -5.89 -5.79
N ASP A 80 -3.75 -7.20 -5.66
CA ASP A 80 -3.42 -8.09 -6.76
C ASP A 80 -4.52 -7.97 -7.83
N VAL A 81 -4.12 -7.67 -9.07
CA VAL A 81 -5.02 -7.55 -10.23
C VAL A 81 -5.76 -8.85 -10.54
N SER A 82 -5.41 -9.98 -9.93
CA SER A 82 -6.17 -11.25 -10.03
C SER A 82 -7.59 -11.20 -9.48
N SER A 83 -7.94 -10.21 -8.63
CA SER A 83 -9.33 -10.02 -8.17
C SER A 83 -10.21 -9.35 -9.24
N VAL A 84 -9.61 -8.65 -10.20
CA VAL A 84 -10.33 -8.02 -11.31
C VAL A 84 -10.70 -9.07 -12.37
N SER A 85 -9.82 -10.03 -12.63
CA SER A 85 -10.05 -11.08 -13.62
C SER A 85 -11.21 -12.01 -13.28
N LYS A 86 -11.53 -12.23 -11.99
CA LYS A 86 -12.71 -13.02 -11.59
C LYS A 86 -14.04 -12.26 -11.70
N ALA A 87 -14.02 -10.93 -11.60
CA ALA A 87 -15.24 -10.13 -11.68
C ALA A 87 -15.75 -10.02 -13.14
N ILE A 88 -14.86 -9.98 -14.12
CA ILE A 88 -15.23 -9.85 -15.54
C ILE A 88 -15.79 -11.17 -16.10
N VAL A 89 -15.30 -12.32 -15.63
CA VAL A 89 -15.76 -13.64 -16.13
C VAL A 89 -17.15 -14.01 -15.59
N ASN A 90 -17.57 -13.47 -14.44
CA ASN A 90 -18.88 -13.78 -13.86
C ASN A 90 -20.04 -12.91 -14.38
N ASP A 91 -19.76 -11.86 -15.15
CA ASP A 91 -20.80 -11.00 -15.76
C ASP A 91 -21.25 -11.53 -17.14
N ALA A 92 -20.40 -12.31 -17.83
CA ALA A 92 -20.68 -12.89 -19.14
C ALA A 92 -21.59 -14.15 -19.12
N SER A 93 -22.17 -14.51 -17.97
CA SER A 93 -23.00 -15.71 -17.78
C SER A 93 -24.42 -15.42 -17.25
N ARG A 94 -24.94 -14.19 -17.41
CA ARG A 94 -26.40 -14.00 -17.32
C ARG A 94 -27.03 -14.19 -18.72
N PRO A 95 -28.03 -15.08 -18.85
CA PRO A 95 -28.68 -15.38 -20.12
C PRO A 95 -29.43 -14.17 -20.70
#